data_AF-A0A951DNA3-F1
#
_entry.id   AF-A0A951DNA3-F1
#
_cell.length_a   1.000
_cell.length_b   1.000
_cell.length_c   1.000
_cell.angle_alpha   90.00
_cell.angle_beta   90.00
_cell.angle_gamma   90.00
#
_symmetry.space_group_name_H-M   'P 1'
#
loop_
_entity.id
_entity.type
_entity.pdbx_description
1 polymer ?
#
loop_
_entity_poly.entity_id
_entity_poly.type
_entity_poly.pdbx_seq_one_letter_code
_entity_poly.pdbx_strand_id
1 'polypeptide(L)'
;APIVVQATLGLGSTLLTAAGLGFLGLGVQQPTPEWGTMLGEGRTFIFSNSNLATFPGVAIFLTVLAFNLAGDGLRDALDPLFGP
;
A
#
# COMPACT_ATOMS: atom_id res chain seq x y z
N ALA A 1 20.92 2.97 12.54
CA ALA A 1 19.93 3.57 11.62
C ALA A 1 19.26 2.63 10.60
N PRO A 2 19.88 1.56 10.05
CA PRO A 2 19.36 0.92 8.83
C PRO A 2 18.06 0.11 9.00
N ILE A 3 17.78 -0.40 10.21
CA ILE A 3 16.59 -1.23 10.48
C ILE A 3 15.29 -0.45 10.34
N VAL A 4 15.24 0.83 10.73
CA VAL A 4 13.99 1.60 10.72
C VAL A 4 13.61 2.00 9.29
N VAL A 5 14.61 2.34 8.45
CA VAL A 5 14.42 2.62 7.02
C VAL A 5 14.01 1.35 6.25
N GLN A 6 14.65 0.20 6.55
CA GLN A 6 14.24 -1.08 5.95
C GLN A 6 12.84 -1.52 6.40
N ALA A 7 12.46 -1.24 7.65
CA ALA A 7 11.12 -1.55 8.15
C ALA A 7 10.04 -0.74 7.42
N THR A 8 10.23 0.57 7.22
CA THR A 8 9.25 1.42 6.52
C THR A 8 9.13 1.08 5.03
N LEU A 9 10.25 0.84 4.34
CA LEU A 9 10.23 0.38 2.94
C LEU A 9 9.62 -1.03 2.80
N GLY A 10 9.88 -1.91 3.77
CA GLY A 10 9.30 -3.25 3.83
C GLY A 10 7.78 -3.23 4.00
N LEU A 11 7.24 -2.30 4.79
CA LEU A 11 5.80 -2.16 5.01
C LEU A 11 5.03 -1.84 3.71
N GLY A 12 5.54 -0.95 2.88
CA GLY A 12 4.93 -0.62 1.58
C GLY A 12 4.83 -1.85 0.66
N SER A 13 5.91 -2.62 0.56
CA SER A 13 5.96 -3.87 -0.22
C SER A 13 5.01 -4.95 0.32
N THR A 14 4.97 -5.09 1.65
CA THR A 14 4.11 -6.09 2.31
C THR A 14 2.63 -5.77 2.10
N LEU A 15 2.26 -4.49 2.20
CA LEU A 15 0.90 -4.01 1.95
C LEU A 15 0.50 -4.20 0.48
N LEU A 16 1.38 -3.87 -0.47
CA LEU A 16 1.11 -4.10 -1.89
C LEU A 16 0.92 -5.59 -2.20
N THR A 17 1.71 -6.45 -1.57
CA THR A 17 1.59 -7.91 -1.69
C THR A 17 0.25 -8.40 -1.13
N ALA A 18 -0.13 -7.96 0.07
CA ALA A 18 -1.41 -8.31 0.68
C ALA A 18 -2.61 -7.83 -0.18
N ALA A 19 -2.57 -6.58 -0.64
CA ALA A 19 -3.60 -6.03 -1.52
C ALA A 19 -3.68 -6.77 -2.87
N GLY A 20 -2.53 -7.19 -3.42
CA GLY A 20 -2.47 -8.01 -4.63
C GLY A 20 -3.11 -9.39 -4.43
N LEU A 21 -2.86 -10.05 -3.30
CA LEU A 21 -3.52 -11.30 -2.95
C LEU A 21 -5.04 -11.11 -2.79
N GLY A 22 -5.46 -10.02 -2.13
CA GLY A 22 -6.87 -9.64 -2.05
C GLY A 22 -7.52 -9.44 -3.41
N PHE A 23 -6.86 -8.71 -4.30
CA PHE A 23 -7.33 -8.47 -5.66
C PHE A 23 -7.52 -9.76 -6.48
N LEU A 24 -6.65 -10.75 -6.25
CA LEU A 24 -6.73 -12.08 -6.86
C LEU A 24 -7.79 -12.99 -6.22
N GLY A 25 -8.44 -12.57 -5.15
CA GLY A 25 -9.45 -13.34 -4.42
C GLY A 25 -8.89 -14.25 -3.32
N LEU A 26 -7.61 -14.07 -2.97
CA LEU A 26 -6.94 -14.76 -1.85
C LEU A 26 -6.91 -13.89 -0.58
N GLY A 27 -7.68 -12.81 -0.56
CA GLY A 27 -7.79 -11.90 0.57
C GLY A 27 -8.78 -12.36 1.63
N VAL A 28 -9.12 -11.42 2.51
CA VAL A 28 -10.09 -11.65 3.56
C VAL A 28 -11.49 -11.71 2.95
N GLN A 29 -12.28 -12.70 3.36
CA GLN A 29 -13.68 -12.80 2.95
C GLN A 29 -14.53 -11.72 3.63
N GLN A 30 -15.59 -11.28 2.95
CA GLN A 30 -16.65 -10.48 3.56
C GLN A 30 -17.13 -11.16 4.86
N PRO A 31 -17.40 -10.41 5.95
CA PRO A 31 -17.79 -9.00 6.03
C PRO A 31 -16.64 -8.02 6.35
N THR A 32 -15.40 -8.50 6.49
CA THR A 32 -14.29 -7.63 6.90
C THR A 32 -13.84 -6.78 5.71
N PRO A 33 -13.77 -5.44 5.85
CA PRO A 33 -13.32 -4.58 4.77
C PRO A 33 -11.81 -4.75 4.54
N GLU A 34 -11.44 -5.22 3.36
CA GLU A 34 -10.06 -5.36 2.90
C GLU A 34 -9.94 -4.71 1.52
N TRP A 35 -9.02 -3.75 1.37
CA TRP A 35 -8.96 -2.88 0.18
C TRP A 35 -8.57 -3.63 -1.09
N GLY A 36 -7.70 -4.65 -1.02
CA GLY A 36 -7.34 -5.49 -2.15
C GLY A 36 -8.54 -6.25 -2.71
N THR A 37 -9.28 -6.94 -1.85
CA THR A 37 -10.52 -7.66 -2.18
C THR A 37 -11.56 -6.69 -2.72
N MET A 38 -11.78 -5.54 -2.07
CA MET A 38 -12.73 -4.51 -2.54
C MET A 38 -12.37 -3.99 -3.93
N LEU A 39 -11.08 -3.74 -4.20
CA LEU A 39 -10.59 -3.35 -5.53
C LEU A 39 -10.82 -4.46 -6.56
N GLY A 40 -10.59 -5.72 -6.16
CA GLY A 40 -10.82 -6.91 -6.97
C GLY A 40 -12.29 -7.11 -7.35
N GLU A 41 -13.20 -6.91 -6.40
CA GLU A 41 -14.65 -6.96 -6.62
C GLU A 41 -15.14 -5.77 -7.44
N GLY A 42 -14.65 -4.56 -7.14
CA GLY A 42 -15.01 -3.32 -7.83
C GLY A 42 -14.69 -3.31 -9.33
N ARG A 43 -13.76 -4.18 -9.79
CA ARG A 43 -13.35 -4.26 -11.21
C ARG A 43 -14.51 -4.57 -12.15
N THR A 44 -15.49 -5.36 -11.71
CA THR A 44 -16.66 -5.74 -12.53
C THR A 44 -17.64 -4.58 -12.67
N PHE A 45 -17.56 -3.59 -11.79
CA PHE A 45 -18.41 -2.41 -11.76
C PHE A 45 -17.73 -1.16 -12.32
N ILE A 46 -16.53 -1.24 -12.91
CA ILE A 46 -15.81 -0.05 -13.40
C ILE A 46 -16.65 0.79 -14.37
N PHE A 47 -17.43 0.15 -15.25
CA PHE A 47 -18.26 0.85 -16.23
C PHE A 47 -19.62 1.31 -15.70
N SER A 48 -20.07 0.81 -14.55
CA SER A 48 -21.39 1.13 -13.98
C SER A 48 -21.30 1.96 -12.70
N ASN A 49 -20.31 1.68 -11.85
CA ASN A 49 -20.03 2.36 -10.60
C ASN A 49 -18.53 2.30 -10.27
N SER A 50 -17.74 3.10 -10.98
CA SER A 50 -16.27 3.17 -10.84
C SER A 50 -15.80 3.46 -9.42
N ASN A 51 -16.62 4.17 -8.62
CA ASN A 51 -16.29 4.54 -7.24
C ASN A 51 -15.91 3.33 -6.38
N LEU A 52 -16.51 2.17 -6.64
CA LEU A 52 -16.25 0.92 -5.92
C LEU A 52 -14.81 0.43 -6.06
N ALA A 53 -14.16 0.71 -7.20
CA ALA A 53 -12.74 0.43 -7.41
C ALA A 53 -11.85 1.64 -7.08
N THR A 54 -12.31 2.87 -7.32
CA THR A 54 -11.50 4.08 -7.12
C THR A 54 -11.14 4.30 -5.66
N PHE A 55 -12.09 4.19 -4.72
CA PHE A 55 -11.81 4.41 -3.30
C PHE A 55 -10.76 3.45 -2.71
N PRO A 56 -10.88 2.11 -2.84
CA PRO A 56 -9.85 1.20 -2.33
C PRO A 56 -8.52 1.37 -3.06
N GLY A 57 -8.52 1.65 -4.37
CA GLY A 57 -7.30 1.92 -5.13
C GLY A 57 -6.55 3.15 -4.64
N VAL A 58 -7.27 4.25 -4.39
CA VAL A 58 -6.69 5.49 -3.84
C VAL A 58 -6.18 5.28 -2.41
N ALA A 59 -6.91 4.53 -1.57
CA ALA A 59 -6.48 4.23 -0.21
C ALA A 59 -5.14 3.44 -0.18
N ILE A 60 -5.02 2.41 -1.02
CA ILE A 60 -3.77 1.66 -1.19
C ILE A 60 -2.65 2.59 -1.67
N PHE A 61 -2.91 3.38 -2.72
CA PHE A 61 -1.92 4.31 -3.28
C PHE A 61 -1.39 5.29 -2.23
N LEU A 62 -2.27 5.99 -1.51
CA LEU A 62 -1.88 6.97 -0.50
C LEU A 62 -1.11 6.34 0.65
N THR A 63 -1.50 5.13 1.06
CA THR A 63 -0.81 4.42 2.14
C THR A 63 0.60 4.02 1.73
N VAL A 64 0.76 3.42 0.54
CA VAL A 64 2.08 3.06 0.00
C VAL A 64 2.93 4.31 -0.17
N LEU A 65 2.37 5.39 -0.74
CA LEU A 65 3.08 6.65 -0.91
C LEU A 65 3.55 7.23 0.43
N ALA A 66 2.68 7.28 1.44
CA ALA A 66 3.02 7.80 2.76
C ALA A 66 4.15 7.01 3.41
N PHE A 67 4.13 5.68 3.34
CA PHE A 67 5.21 4.86 3.90
C PHE A 67 6.52 4.98 3.13
N ASN A 68 6.48 5.09 1.79
CA ASN A 68 7.68 5.32 0.99
C ASN A 68 8.29 6.69 1.33
N LEU A 69 7.50 7.77 1.32
CA LEU A 69 7.98 9.11 1.65
C LEU A 69 8.47 9.22 3.10
N ALA A 70 7.82 8.54 4.05
CA ALA A 70 8.28 8.49 5.44
C ALA A 70 9.61 7.73 5.56
N GLY A 71 9.78 6.64 4.79
CA GLY A 71 11.04 5.90 4.72
C GLY A 71 12.17 6.72 4.11
N ASP A 72 11.90 7.44 3.03
CA ASP A 72 12.85 8.33 2.38
C ASP A 72 13.21 9.52 3.28
N GLY A 73 12.23 10.19 3.89
CA GLY A 73 12.49 11.29 4.82
C GLY A 73 13.25 10.85 6.07
N LEU A 74 12.98 9.64 6.57
CA LEU A 74 13.75 9.06 7.67
C LEU A 74 15.16 8.70 7.23
N ARG A 75 15.33 8.17 6.02
CA ARG A 75 16.64 7.89 5.43
C ARG A 75 17.44 9.17 5.35
N ASP A 76 16.87 10.23 4.78
CA ASP A 76 17.53 11.54 4.63
C ASP A 76 17.90 12.15 5.98
N ALA A 77 17.04 12.01 7.00
CA ALA A 77 17.33 12.51 8.35
C ALA A 77 18.39 11.68 9.11
N LEU A 78 18.53 10.40 8.76
CA LEU A 78 19.49 9.49 9.38
C LEU A 78 20.79 9.33 8.57
N ASP A 79 20.81 9.80 7.31
CA ASP A 79 22.00 9.80 6.48
C ASP A 79 22.96 10.84 7.09
N PRO A 80 24.10 10.41 7.69
CA PRO A 80 25.06 11.34 8.22
C PRO A 80 25.66 12.11 7.05
N LEU A 81 25.74 13.43 7.17
CA LEU A 81 26.39 14.34 6.24
C LEU A 81 27.92 14.13 6.10
N PHE A 82 28.40 12.90 6.34
CA PHE A 82 29.78 12.47 6.30
C PHE A 82 30.00 11.55 5.09
N GLY A 83 30.00 12.15 3.90
CA GLY A 83 30.89 11.70 2.84
C GLY A 83 32.36 12.00 3.23
N PRO A 84 33.35 11.28 2.67
CA PRO A 84 34.73 11.21 3.14
C PRO A 84 35.45 12.55 3.31
#